data_AF-A0A2V9PEX8-F1
#
_entry.id   AF-A0A2V9PEX8-F1
#
_cell.length_a   1.000
_cell.length_b   1.000
_cell.length_c   1.000
_cell.angle_alpha   90.00
_cell.angle_beta   90.00
_cell.angle_gamma   90.00
#
_symmetry.space_group_name_H-M   'P 1'
#
loop_
_entity.id
_entity.type
_entity.pdbx_description
1 polymer ?
#
loop_
_entity_poly.entity_id
_entity_poly.type
_entity_poly.pdbx_seq_one_letter_code
_entity_poly.pdbx_strand_id
1 'polypeptide(L)'
;MFYRTIRKSDGKRVENKIAIGLVRDFPEKSHAWAEVERLHLPINQVNSRRGVTFGDLAQHYAEHELVDQTESIHAKAHTTVRSYERILRNRLLPKWGNRIALGIEPLDVEQWLKDLKREKRFANPTLDKTRRVMSLVYKHGQRYGLIPRNQESNPMRFVRCKTTSGYEAMILTPEQAYAVLLNLQEPERSHLRMLGPAMARRKFR
;
A
#
# COMPACT_ATOMS: atom_id res chain seq x y z
N MET A 1 14.89 -3.16 32.74
CA MET A 1 15.42 -2.50 31.51
C MET A 1 14.84 -1.11 31.39
N PHE A 2 15.58 -0.20 30.75
CA PHE A 2 15.14 1.17 30.50
C PHE A 2 14.37 1.23 29.19
N TYR A 3 13.14 1.72 29.21
CA TYR A 3 12.49 2.21 28.00
C TYR A 3 11.82 3.56 28.29
N ARG A 4 11.92 4.46 27.32
CA ARG A 4 11.49 5.85 27.46
C ARG A 4 9.99 5.91 27.21
N THR A 5 9.23 6.46 28.15
CA THR A 5 7.82 6.79 27.94
C THR A 5 7.59 8.29 28.18
N ILE A 6 6.40 8.79 27.88
CA ILE A 6 6.04 10.19 28.11
C ILE A 6 4.95 10.22 29.18
N ARG A 7 5.15 11.00 30.25
CA ARG A 7 4.21 11.09 31.38
C ARG A 7 2.97 11.87 30.95
N LYS A 8 1.80 11.26 31.18
CA LYS A 8 0.49 11.75 30.73
C LYS A 8 0.00 13.08 31.32
N SER A 9 0.63 13.59 32.38
CA SER A 9 0.24 14.89 32.98
C SER A 9 0.80 16.08 32.20
N ASP A 10 2.07 16.00 31.77
CA ASP A 10 2.84 17.18 31.31
C ASP A 10 3.58 16.98 29.99
N GLY A 11 3.46 15.82 29.33
CA GLY A 11 4.14 15.58 28.05
C GLY A 11 5.67 15.50 28.11
N LYS A 12 6.28 15.55 29.31
CA LYS A 12 7.72 15.35 29.49
C LYS A 12 8.09 13.87 29.39
N ARG A 13 9.26 13.61 28.79
CA ARG A 13 9.88 12.27 28.71
C ARG A 13 10.24 11.80 30.12
N VAL A 14 9.73 10.63 30.51
CA VAL A 14 10.03 9.99 31.79
C VAL A 14 10.36 8.53 31.54
N GLU A 15 11.44 8.04 32.14
CA GLU A 15 11.80 6.62 32.05
C GLU A 15 10.82 5.80 32.91
N ASN A 16 10.07 4.88 32.28
CA ASN A 16 9.24 3.92 33.02
C ASN A 16 9.97 2.60 33.14
N LYS A 17 9.83 1.97 34.31
CA LYS A 17 10.41 0.66 34.62
C LYS A 17 9.29 -0.35 34.69
N ILE A 18 9.37 -1.42 33.90
CA ILE A 18 8.58 -2.64 34.11
C ILE A 18 9.53 -3.66 34.75
N ALA A 19 9.14 -4.15 35.92
CA ALA A 19 9.83 -5.26 36.58
C ALA A 19 9.38 -6.56 35.89
N ILE A 20 10.34 -7.30 35.33
CA ILE A 20 10.12 -8.57 34.62
C ILE A 20 10.19 -9.77 35.60
N GLY A 21 10.81 -9.58 36.77
CA GLY A 21 10.95 -10.57 37.84
C GLY A 21 11.98 -10.13 38.90
N LEU A 22 12.17 -10.91 39.97
CA LEU A 22 13.24 -10.67 40.95
C LEU A 22 14.59 -11.19 40.42
N VAL A 23 15.69 -10.58 40.86
CA VAL A 23 17.07 -10.98 40.46
C VAL A 23 17.38 -12.45 40.83
N ARG A 24 16.68 -13.01 41.82
CA ARG A 24 16.79 -14.41 42.22
C ARG A 24 16.24 -15.38 41.17
N ASP A 25 15.28 -14.94 40.36
CA ASP A 25 14.63 -15.76 39.33
C ASP A 25 15.41 -15.72 38.01
N PHE A 26 16.18 -14.66 37.78
CA PHE A 26 16.99 -14.46 36.57
C PHE A 26 18.38 -13.92 36.92
N PRO A 27 19.28 -14.78 37.45
CA PRO A 27 20.62 -14.35 37.87
C PRO A 27 21.51 -13.93 36.69
N GLU A 28 21.21 -14.40 35.48
CA GLU A 28 21.97 -14.10 34.27
C GLU A 28 21.17 -13.21 33.29
N LYS A 29 21.88 -12.29 32.63
CA LYS A 29 21.29 -11.33 31.69
C LYS A 29 20.56 -12.02 30.53
N SER A 30 21.08 -13.16 30.05
CA SER A 30 20.50 -14.01 29.00
C SER A 30 19.09 -14.50 29.36
N HIS A 31 18.90 -14.97 30.59
CA HIS A 31 17.62 -15.46 31.09
C HIS A 31 16.58 -14.34 31.22
N ALA A 32 16.99 -13.14 31.62
CA ALA A 32 16.10 -11.98 31.63
C ALA A 32 15.66 -11.55 30.22
N TRP A 33 16.53 -11.68 29.21
CA TRP A 33 16.17 -11.44 27.80
C TRP A 33 15.25 -12.52 27.24
N ALA A 34 15.49 -13.78 27.57
CA ALA A 34 14.61 -14.90 27.18
C ALA A 34 13.20 -14.73 27.79
N GLU A 35 13.09 -14.21 29.01
CA GLU A 35 11.80 -13.92 29.62
C GLU A 35 11.10 -12.71 28.99
N VAL A 36 11.85 -11.68 28.57
CA VAL A 36 11.30 -10.55 27.78
C VAL A 36 10.73 -11.04 26.44
N GLU A 37 11.43 -11.97 25.79
CA GLU A 37 11.02 -12.60 24.53
C GLU A 37 9.80 -13.52 24.75
N ARG A 38 9.81 -14.32 25.83
CA ARG A 38 8.67 -15.15 26.26
C ARG A 38 7.41 -14.32 26.54
N LEU A 39 7.57 -13.19 27.23
CA LEU A 39 6.49 -12.28 27.59
C LEU A 39 5.99 -11.45 26.39
N HIS A 40 6.65 -11.52 25.23
CA HIS A 40 6.29 -10.74 24.03
C HIS A 40 6.06 -9.26 24.36
N LEU A 41 6.84 -8.69 25.30
CA LEU A 41 6.69 -7.30 25.69
C LEU A 41 7.01 -6.44 24.46
N PRO A 42 6.05 -5.75 23.85
CA PRO A 42 6.33 -5.14 22.56
C PRO A 42 7.04 -3.83 22.84
N ILE A 43 8.36 -3.88 22.70
CA ILE A 43 9.28 -2.77 22.87
C ILE A 43 8.93 -1.62 21.88
N ASN A 44 8.20 -1.94 20.80
CA ASN A 44 7.67 -1.01 19.81
C ASN A 44 6.14 -1.09 19.67
N GLN A 45 5.36 -1.06 20.77
CA GLN A 45 3.94 -0.77 20.61
C GLN A 45 3.79 0.67 20.06
N VAL A 46 3.42 0.78 18.78
CA VAL A 46 2.70 1.95 18.27
C VAL A 46 1.54 2.18 19.25
N ASN A 47 1.57 3.32 19.93
CA ASN A 47 0.72 3.67 21.07
C ASN A 47 -0.70 3.08 20.99
N SER A 48 -0.93 1.93 21.62
CA SER A 48 -2.18 1.16 21.64
C SER A 48 -3.36 1.89 22.30
N ARG A 49 -3.18 3.14 22.76
CA ARG A 49 -4.26 4.03 23.19
C ARG A 49 -4.90 4.83 22.06
N ARG A 50 -4.27 4.89 20.88
CA ARG A 50 -4.83 5.38 19.62
C ARG A 50 -4.73 4.20 18.66
N GLY A 51 -5.83 3.51 18.36
CA GLY A 51 -5.79 2.33 17.49
C GLY A 51 -4.99 2.56 16.20
N VAL A 52 -4.39 1.50 15.65
CA VAL A 52 -3.53 1.55 14.45
C VAL A 52 -4.21 2.35 13.35
N THR A 53 -3.56 3.42 12.89
CA THR A 53 -4.10 4.28 11.83
C THR A 53 -3.80 3.68 10.46
N PHE A 54 -4.56 4.11 9.45
CA PHE A 54 -4.24 3.75 8.07
C PHE A 54 -2.86 4.29 7.65
N GLY A 55 -2.43 5.44 8.20
CA GLY A 55 -1.10 5.99 7.98
C GLY A 55 0.00 5.04 8.45
N ASP A 56 -0.15 4.45 9.64
CA ASP A 56 0.79 3.47 10.18
C ASP A 56 0.89 2.23 9.28
N LEU A 57 -0.26 1.72 8.82
CA LEU A 57 -0.29 0.59 7.87
C LEU A 57 0.38 0.92 6.54
N ALA A 58 0.12 2.12 6.02
CA ALA A 58 0.66 2.57 4.74
C ALA A 58 2.18 2.81 4.82
N GLN A 59 2.67 3.33 5.94
CA GLN A 59 4.11 3.48 6.19
C GLN A 59 4.78 2.12 6.27
N HIS A 60 4.23 1.20 7.07
CA HIS A 60 4.78 -0.15 7.17
C HIS A 60 4.74 -0.90 5.83
N TYR A 61 3.72 -0.66 5.01
CA TYR A 61 3.65 -1.18 3.64
C TYR A 61 4.74 -0.59 2.74
N ALA A 62 4.97 0.73 2.80
CA ALA A 62 6.01 1.36 2.00
C ALA A 62 7.41 0.83 2.35
N GLU A 63 7.74 0.76 3.64
CA GLU A 63 9.05 0.33 4.13
C GLU A 63 9.37 -1.14 3.80
N HIS A 64 8.37 -2.02 3.74
CA HIS A 64 8.58 -3.46 3.59
C HIS A 64 8.28 -4.01 2.19
N GLU A 65 7.38 -3.38 1.42
CA GLU A 65 6.95 -3.89 0.11
C GLU A 65 7.35 -2.97 -1.05
N LEU A 66 7.74 -1.72 -0.79
CA LEU A 66 8.12 -0.72 -1.80
C LEU A 66 9.62 -0.39 -1.79
N VAL A 67 10.40 -0.86 -0.81
CA VAL A 67 11.87 -0.71 -0.77
C VAL A 67 12.55 -1.87 -1.51
N ASP A 68 13.77 -1.60 -2.01
CA ASP A 68 14.61 -2.38 -2.92
C ASP A 68 14.46 -3.90 -2.77
N GLN A 69 14.12 -4.55 -3.89
CA GLN A 69 13.48 -5.88 -3.91
C GLN A 69 14.41 -6.98 -4.40
N THR A 70 15.71 -6.84 -4.15
CA THR A 70 16.73 -7.85 -4.49
C THR A 70 16.47 -9.20 -3.81
N GLU A 71 15.80 -9.21 -2.65
CA GLU A 71 15.50 -10.44 -1.88
C GLU A 71 13.99 -10.74 -1.72
N SER A 72 13.11 -10.01 -2.41
CA SER A 72 11.66 -10.22 -2.28
C SER A 72 11.19 -11.40 -3.13
N ILE A 73 10.40 -12.30 -2.53
CA ILE A 73 9.71 -13.42 -3.21
C ILE A 73 8.88 -12.93 -4.42
N HIS A 74 8.37 -11.70 -4.36
CA HIS A 74 7.63 -11.07 -5.45
C HIS A 74 8.05 -9.61 -5.66
N ALA A 75 9.23 -9.43 -6.24
CA ALA A 75 9.69 -8.13 -6.71
C ALA A 75 8.67 -7.50 -7.69
N LYS A 76 8.18 -6.32 -7.35
CA LYS A 76 7.36 -5.44 -8.18
C LYS A 76 8.27 -4.61 -9.09
N ALA A 77 7.92 -4.49 -10.37
CA ALA A 77 8.63 -3.59 -11.27
C ALA A 77 8.71 -2.16 -10.69
N HIS A 78 9.88 -1.51 -10.83
CA HIS A 78 10.15 -0.17 -10.29
C HIS A 78 9.08 0.88 -10.69
N THR A 79 8.53 0.80 -11.91
CA THR A 79 7.43 1.66 -12.36
C THR A 79 6.12 1.44 -11.57
N THR A 80 5.87 0.20 -11.13
CA THR A 80 4.73 -0.16 -10.28
C THR A 80 4.91 0.35 -8.86
N VAL A 81 6.13 0.23 -8.31
CA VAL A 81 6.49 0.79 -6.99
C VAL A 81 6.22 2.30 -6.96
N ARG A 82 6.82 3.05 -7.89
CA ARG A 82 6.59 4.51 -7.99
C ARG A 82 5.12 4.88 -8.18
N SER A 83 4.39 4.08 -8.97
CA SER A 83 2.95 4.29 -9.15
C SER A 83 2.18 4.15 -7.84
N TYR A 84 2.52 3.15 -7.03
CA TYR A 84 1.84 2.88 -5.76
C TYR A 84 2.19 3.93 -4.71
N GLU A 85 3.46 4.29 -4.57
CA GLU A 85 3.90 5.41 -3.71
C GLU A 85 3.16 6.70 -4.04
N ARG A 86 3.06 7.04 -5.34
CA ARG A 86 2.33 8.24 -5.78
C ARG A 86 0.85 8.19 -5.38
N ILE A 87 0.21 7.02 -5.48
CA ILE A 87 -1.20 6.84 -5.06
C ILE A 87 -1.32 6.99 -3.53
N LEU A 88 -0.42 6.36 -2.77
CA LEU A 88 -0.40 6.47 -1.31
C LEU A 88 -0.25 7.93 -0.87
N ARG A 89 0.80 8.60 -1.35
CA ARG A 89 1.14 9.97 -0.96
C ARG A 89 0.10 11.00 -1.39
N ASN A 90 -0.37 10.93 -2.63
CA ASN A 90 -1.17 12.02 -3.19
C ASN A 90 -2.69 11.80 -3.04
N ARG A 91 -3.14 10.58 -2.69
CA ARG A 91 -4.57 10.24 -2.66
C ARG A 91 -5.01 9.64 -1.33
N LEU A 92 -4.33 8.58 -0.88
CA LEU A 92 -4.78 7.81 0.28
C LEU A 92 -4.41 8.48 1.60
N LEU A 93 -3.14 8.84 1.80
CA LEU A 93 -2.66 9.47 3.03
C LEU A 93 -3.36 10.80 3.37
N PRO A 94 -3.62 11.72 2.41
CA PRO A 94 -4.30 12.97 2.71
C PRO A 94 -5.74 12.78 3.25
N LYS A 95 -6.42 11.70 2.86
CA LYS A 95 -7.81 11.44 3.28
C LYS A 95 -7.89 10.50 4.49
N TRP A 96 -7.10 9.43 4.47
CA TRP A 96 -7.23 8.31 5.39
C TRP A 96 -6.09 8.21 6.41
N GLY A 97 -4.96 8.89 6.20
CA GLY A 97 -3.75 8.71 7.00
C GLY A 97 -3.98 8.82 8.52
N ASN A 98 -4.79 9.78 8.94
CA ASN A 98 -5.08 10.02 10.37
C ASN A 98 -6.29 9.23 10.92
N ARG A 99 -6.95 8.42 10.09
CA ARG A 99 -8.12 7.62 10.50
C ARG A 99 -7.65 6.28 11.07
N ILE A 100 -8.32 5.82 12.12
CA ILE A 100 -8.10 4.48 12.68
C ILE A 100 -8.47 3.45 11.60
N ALA A 101 -7.56 2.52 11.29
CA ALA A 101 -7.70 1.60 10.17
C ALA A 101 -8.96 0.71 10.29
N LEU A 102 -9.31 0.30 11.51
CA LEU A 102 -10.50 -0.50 11.80
C LEU A 102 -11.81 0.30 11.84
N GLY A 103 -11.73 1.64 11.89
CA GLY A 103 -12.91 2.52 11.90
C GLY A 103 -13.22 3.10 10.52
N ILE A 104 -12.58 2.61 9.45
CA ILE A 104 -12.88 3.02 8.08
C ILE A 104 -13.97 2.11 7.55
N GLU A 105 -15.15 2.68 7.32
CA GLU A 105 -16.29 1.95 6.79
C GLU A 105 -16.23 1.80 5.26
N PRO A 106 -16.70 0.68 4.69
CA PRO A 106 -16.76 0.50 3.24
C PRO A 106 -17.56 1.59 2.52
N LEU A 107 -18.66 2.05 3.13
CA LEU A 107 -19.54 3.09 2.56
C LEU A 107 -18.83 4.44 2.45
N ASP A 108 -17.99 4.79 3.44
CA ASP A 108 -17.19 6.02 3.39
C ASP A 108 -16.18 5.99 2.25
N VAL A 109 -15.59 4.81 2.00
CA VAL A 109 -14.66 4.61 0.88
C VAL A 109 -15.39 4.72 -0.46
N GLU A 110 -16.59 4.14 -0.59
CA GLU A 110 -17.40 4.26 -1.81
C GLU A 110 -17.80 5.72 -2.09
N GLN A 111 -18.24 6.44 -1.06
CA GLN A 111 -18.61 7.85 -1.20
C GLN A 111 -17.38 8.68 -1.62
N TRP A 112 -16.23 8.44 -1.00
CA TRP A 112 -14.99 9.11 -1.37
C TRP A 112 -14.57 8.80 -2.83
N LEU A 113 -14.73 7.56 -3.31
CA LEU A 113 -14.45 7.22 -4.70
C LEU A 113 -15.42 7.93 -5.68
N LYS A 114 -16.69 8.08 -5.30
CA LYS A 114 -17.68 8.88 -6.08
C LYS A 114 -17.29 10.36 -6.11
N ASP A 115 -16.83 10.92 -5.00
CA ASP A 115 -16.38 12.31 -4.92
C ASP A 115 -15.15 12.54 -5.79
N LEU A 116 -14.17 11.63 -5.76
CA LEU A 116 -13.01 11.67 -6.67
C LEU A 116 -13.40 11.61 -8.15
N LYS A 117 -14.45 10.84 -8.48
CA LYS A 117 -14.98 10.79 -9.84
C LYS A 117 -15.62 12.11 -10.26
N ARG A 118 -16.38 12.74 -9.36
CA ARG A 118 -17.10 13.99 -9.64
C ARG A 118 -16.17 15.20 -9.70
N GLU A 119 -15.34 15.38 -8.68
CA GLU A 119 -14.51 16.58 -8.49
C GLU A 119 -13.28 16.58 -9.38
N LYS A 120 -12.57 15.45 -9.43
CA LYS A 120 -11.29 15.33 -10.17
C LYS A 120 -11.46 14.70 -11.55
N ARG A 121 -12.71 14.36 -11.95
CA ARG A 121 -13.07 13.72 -13.22
C ARG A 121 -12.21 12.48 -13.53
N PHE A 122 -11.84 11.72 -12.50
CA PHE A 122 -11.00 10.54 -12.70
C PHE A 122 -11.75 9.43 -13.43
N ALA A 123 -11.04 8.78 -14.35
CA ALA A 123 -11.54 7.60 -15.05
C ALA A 123 -11.67 6.41 -14.08
N ASN A 124 -12.65 5.53 -14.34
CA ASN A 124 -12.90 4.34 -13.53
C ASN A 124 -11.63 3.47 -13.29
N PRO A 125 -10.73 3.24 -14.27
CA PRO A 125 -9.50 2.47 -14.01
C PRO A 125 -8.58 3.11 -12.99
N THR A 126 -8.53 4.44 -12.94
CA THR A 126 -7.70 5.16 -11.96
C THR A 126 -8.28 5.02 -10.54
N LEU A 127 -9.61 5.02 -10.42
CA LEU A 127 -10.31 4.78 -9.16
C LEU A 127 -10.10 3.33 -8.69
N ASP A 128 -10.24 2.35 -9.60
CA ASP A 128 -9.98 0.95 -9.27
C ASP A 128 -8.51 0.73 -8.85
N LYS A 129 -7.54 1.35 -9.54
CA LYS A 129 -6.13 1.27 -9.13
C LYS A 129 -5.93 1.85 -7.73
N THR A 130 -6.58 2.97 -7.40
CA THR A 130 -6.53 3.59 -6.07
C THR A 130 -7.12 2.64 -5.00
N ARG A 131 -8.30 2.07 -5.27
CA ARG A 131 -8.95 1.06 -4.42
C ARG A 131 -8.06 -0.16 -4.20
N ARG A 132 -7.43 -0.65 -5.26
CA ARG A 132 -6.55 -1.83 -5.22
C ARG A 132 -5.32 -1.60 -4.34
N VAL A 133 -4.69 -0.42 -4.43
CA VAL A 133 -3.57 -0.05 -3.55
C VAL A 133 -4.01 -0.02 -2.09
N MET A 134 -5.17 0.58 -1.78
CA MET A 134 -5.71 0.57 -0.42
C MET A 134 -5.93 -0.87 0.09
N SER A 135 -6.49 -1.75 -0.73
CA SER A 135 -6.68 -3.17 -0.38
C SER A 135 -5.35 -3.89 -0.09
N LEU A 136 -4.27 -3.57 -0.82
CA LEU A 136 -2.95 -4.14 -0.58
C LEU A 136 -2.38 -3.70 0.78
N VAL A 137 -2.55 -2.43 1.16
CA VAL A 137 -2.14 -1.93 2.47
C VAL A 137 -2.86 -2.68 3.60
N TYR A 138 -4.17 -2.90 3.50
CA TYR A 138 -4.90 -3.69 4.49
C TYR A 138 -4.43 -5.16 4.53
N LYS A 139 -4.24 -5.80 3.37
CA LYS A 139 -3.72 -7.18 3.33
C LYS A 139 -2.32 -7.28 3.94
N HIS A 140 -1.47 -6.27 3.74
CA HIS A 140 -0.17 -6.17 4.39
C HIS A 140 -0.31 -6.07 5.91
N GLY A 141 -1.16 -5.17 6.40
CA GLY A 141 -1.46 -5.05 7.83
C GLY A 141 -1.94 -6.36 8.45
N GLN A 142 -2.80 -7.11 7.76
CA GLN A 142 -3.25 -8.43 8.21
C GLN A 142 -2.13 -9.47 8.22
N ARG A 143 -1.30 -9.49 7.17
CA ARG A 143 -0.17 -10.41 7.04
C ARG A 143 0.82 -10.22 8.20
N TYR A 144 1.17 -8.98 8.51
CA TYR A 144 2.12 -8.63 9.58
C TYR A 144 1.48 -8.53 10.98
N GLY A 145 0.17 -8.78 11.10
CA GLY A 145 -0.52 -8.79 12.40
C GLY A 145 -0.73 -7.40 13.02
N LEU A 146 -0.57 -6.32 12.24
CA LEU A 146 -0.87 -4.95 12.66
C LEU A 146 -2.38 -4.71 12.87
N ILE A 147 -3.19 -5.49 12.15
CA ILE A 147 -4.64 -5.56 12.31
C ILE A 147 -5.09 -7.03 12.34
N PRO A 148 -6.25 -7.35 12.94
CA PRO A 148 -6.75 -8.72 12.98
C PRO A 148 -6.90 -9.33 11.58
N ARG A 149 -6.59 -10.62 11.48
CA ARG A 149 -6.69 -11.41 10.23
C ARG A 149 -8.13 -11.85 9.89
N ASN A 150 -9.13 -11.18 10.46
CA ASN A 150 -10.54 -11.45 10.18
C ASN A 150 -10.99 -10.73 8.89
N GLN A 151 -12.14 -11.12 8.34
CA GLN A 151 -12.63 -10.51 7.10
C GLN A 151 -13.09 -9.06 7.29
N GLU A 152 -13.56 -8.73 8.49
CA GLU A 152 -14.12 -7.42 8.85
C GLU A 152 -13.06 -6.32 8.96
N SER A 153 -11.82 -6.65 9.32
CA SER A 153 -10.72 -5.67 9.43
C SER A 153 -10.26 -5.13 8.08
N ASN A 154 -10.76 -5.64 6.96
CA ASN A 154 -10.46 -5.15 5.62
C ASN A 154 -11.73 -4.64 4.92
N PRO A 155 -12.03 -3.33 5.01
CA PRO A 155 -13.28 -2.77 4.47
C PRO A 155 -13.35 -2.91 2.95
N MET A 156 -12.20 -3.04 2.28
CA MET A 156 -12.10 -3.07 0.82
C MET A 156 -12.74 -4.31 0.18
N ARG A 157 -13.07 -5.36 0.96
CA ARG A 157 -13.83 -6.52 0.45
C ARG A 157 -15.28 -6.17 0.10
N PHE A 158 -15.85 -5.17 0.78
CA PHE A 158 -17.25 -4.77 0.60
C PHE A 158 -17.41 -3.54 -0.30
N VAL A 159 -16.31 -2.86 -0.63
CA VAL A 159 -16.28 -1.69 -1.51
C VAL A 159 -16.50 -2.09 -2.97
N ARG A 160 -17.60 -1.62 -3.57
CA ARG A 160 -17.90 -1.79 -5.00
C ARG A 160 -17.22 -0.70 -5.83
N CYS A 161 -16.53 -1.10 -6.89
CA CYS A 161 -15.98 -0.17 -7.88
C CYS A 161 -16.09 -0.78 -9.28
N LYS A 162 -16.48 0.04 -10.26
CA LYS A 162 -16.45 -0.37 -11.67
C LYS A 162 -14.99 -0.33 -12.15
N THR A 163 -14.54 -1.43 -12.75
CA THR A 163 -13.18 -1.57 -13.31
C THR A 163 -13.10 -1.15 -14.79
N THR A 164 -14.25 -1.07 -15.46
CA THR A 164 -14.32 -0.84 -16.91
C THR A 164 -13.99 0.61 -17.28
N SER A 165 -13.02 0.79 -18.17
CA SER A 165 -12.82 2.03 -18.92
C SER A 165 -13.86 2.14 -20.04
N GLY A 166 -14.35 3.35 -20.33
CA GLY A 166 -15.03 3.61 -21.60
C GLY A 166 -14.07 3.78 -22.78
N TYR A 167 -12.82 3.29 -22.65
CA TYR A 167 -11.83 3.32 -23.70
C TYR A 167 -12.07 2.15 -24.64
N GLU A 168 -12.32 2.47 -25.89
CA GLU A 168 -12.40 1.51 -26.98
C GLU A 168 -11.11 1.62 -27.79
N ALA A 169 -10.35 0.54 -27.87
CA ALA A 169 -9.14 0.52 -28.66
C ALA A 169 -9.53 0.55 -30.15
N MET A 170 -9.20 1.63 -30.86
CA MET A 170 -9.35 1.67 -32.31
C MET A 170 -8.37 0.66 -32.93
N ILE A 171 -8.92 -0.41 -33.48
CA ILE A 171 -8.13 -1.39 -34.24
C ILE A 171 -8.00 -0.83 -35.65
N LEU A 172 -6.79 -0.41 -36.03
CA LEU A 172 -6.51 0.06 -37.39
C LEU A 172 -6.54 -1.13 -38.36
N THR A 173 -7.22 -0.96 -39.49
CA THR A 173 -7.10 -1.90 -40.62
C THR A 173 -5.72 -1.76 -41.28
N PRO A 174 -5.24 -2.77 -42.03
CA PRO A 174 -3.96 -2.68 -42.74
C PRO A 174 -3.85 -1.43 -43.63
N GLU A 175 -4.93 -1.03 -44.29
CA GLU A 175 -4.99 0.13 -45.19
C GLU A 175 -4.85 1.43 -44.39
N GLN A 176 -5.55 1.53 -43.25
CA GLN A 176 -5.45 2.68 -42.34
C GLN A 176 -4.06 2.78 -41.72
N ALA A 177 -3.48 1.66 -41.32
CA ALA A 177 -2.12 1.61 -40.77
C ALA A 177 -1.08 2.05 -41.82
N TYR A 178 -1.24 1.64 -43.07
CA TYR A 178 -0.38 2.05 -44.17
C TYR A 178 -0.52 3.55 -44.48
N ALA A 179 -1.75 4.06 -44.51
CA ALA A 179 -2.01 5.49 -44.69
C ALA A 179 -1.35 6.33 -43.58
N VAL A 180 -1.44 5.90 -42.32
CA VAL A 180 -0.74 6.57 -41.21
C VAL A 180 0.77 6.51 -41.41
N LEU A 181 1.32 5.36 -41.79
CA LEU A 181 2.77 5.19 -42.02
C LEU A 181 3.31 6.12 -43.11
N LEU A 182 2.55 6.34 -44.19
CA LEU A 182 2.95 7.23 -45.28
C LEU A 182 2.95 8.71 -44.88
N ASN A 183 2.09 9.09 -43.93
CA ASN A 183 1.96 10.47 -43.45
C ASN A 183 2.92 10.81 -42.30
N LEU A 184 3.62 9.83 -41.73
CA LEU A 184 4.65 10.05 -40.71
C LEU A 184 5.95 10.55 -41.36
N GLN A 185 6.59 11.52 -40.71
CA GLN A 185 7.93 11.97 -41.05
C GLN A 185 8.98 10.99 -40.51
N GLU A 186 10.22 11.11 -40.97
CA GLU A 186 11.35 10.42 -40.33
C GLU A 186 11.78 11.20 -39.09
N PRO A 187 12.03 10.53 -37.94
CA PRO A 187 12.34 9.11 -37.76
C PRO A 187 11.18 8.20 -37.31
N GLU A 188 9.98 8.73 -37.08
CA GLU A 188 8.85 7.99 -36.51
C GLU A 188 8.37 6.87 -37.44
N ARG A 189 8.43 7.12 -38.76
CA ARG A 189 8.10 6.14 -39.79
C ARG A 189 9.04 4.93 -39.77
N SER A 190 10.35 5.15 -39.69
CA SER A 190 11.34 4.07 -39.52
C SER A 190 11.12 3.29 -38.23
N HIS A 191 10.82 3.97 -37.12
CA HIS A 191 10.55 3.33 -35.84
C HIS A 191 9.31 2.43 -35.88
N LEU A 192 8.20 2.91 -36.46
CA LEU A 192 6.96 2.14 -36.58
C LEU A 192 7.13 0.93 -37.51
N ARG A 193 7.91 1.07 -38.60
CA ARG A 193 8.24 -0.04 -39.52
C ARG A 193 8.98 -1.18 -38.81
N MET A 194 9.87 -0.85 -37.88
CA MET A 194 10.62 -1.85 -37.09
C MET A 194 9.76 -2.52 -36.01
N LEU A 195 8.81 -1.80 -35.41
CA LEU A 195 7.95 -2.33 -34.34
C LEU A 195 6.79 -3.18 -34.84
N GLY A 196 6.26 -2.92 -36.04
CA GLY A 196 5.11 -3.65 -36.61
C GLY A 196 5.27 -5.18 -36.59
N PRO A 197 6.39 -5.74 -37.10
CA PRO A 197 6.64 -7.18 -37.08
C PRO A 197 6.82 -7.79 -35.68
N ALA A 198 7.31 -7.00 -34.71
CA ALA A 198 7.56 -7.44 -33.34
C ALA A 198 6.26 -7.52 -32.52
N MET A 199 5.31 -6.63 -32.78
CA MET A 199 4.02 -6.58 -32.07
C MET A 199 3.06 -7.70 -32.52
N ALA A 200 3.14 -8.16 -33.77
CA ALA A 200 2.31 -9.25 -34.29
C ALA A 200 2.57 -10.62 -33.60
N ARG A 201 3.79 -10.84 -33.07
CA ARG A 201 4.15 -12.10 -32.38
C ARG A 201 3.63 -12.20 -30.95
N ARG A 202 3.06 -11.13 -30.39
CA ARG A 202 2.62 -11.09 -28.98
C ARG A 202 1.17 -11.54 -28.76
N LYS A 203 0.43 -11.89 -29.82
CA LYS A 203 -0.96 -12.39 -29.75
C LYS A 203 -1.13 -13.90 -29.94
N PHE A 204 -0.04 -14.65 -30.12
CA PHE A 204 -0.04 -16.11 -30.18
C PHE A 204 0.94 -16.68 -29.15
N ARG A 205 0.61 -16.54 -27.86
CA ARG A 205 1.13 -17.43 -26.81
C ARG A 205 0.22 -17.40 -25.59
#